data_AF-A0A416E2Z0-F1
#
_entry.id   AF-A0A416E2Z0-F1
#
_cell.length_a   1.000
_cell.length_b   1.000
_cell.length_c   1.000
_cell.angle_alpha   90.00
_cell.angle_beta   90.00
_cell.angle_gamma   90.00
#
_symmetry.space_group_name_H-M   'P 1'
#
loop_
_entity.id
_entity.type
_entity.pdbx_description
1 polymer ?
#
loop_
_entity_poly.entity_id
_entity_poly.type
_entity_poly.pdbx_seq_one_letter_code
_entity_poly.pdbx_strand_id
1 'polypeptide(L)'
;MIAIEIIMLIIGIAAVIASFRLSDEKETDNTKSNIDAEELEEKIKDAVKETEDYIITKADEKFSQISNDKIMGFNEYSKEVFDKIEKNHEETVFLYNMLTEKEKEIQKLVHSVDTTNAGLRDEAAKTYQEVKKQLSDVDSAIRQIEVENVRNTGEDEKSNEAFSSVLDDDEAKAIAEITETSDGGYSEEENTYYDGNKRNDNSSNSNSEIIALYKKGISILEISKMLSIGQGEVKLVVDLYNAR
;
A
#
# COMPACT_ATOMS: atom_id res chain seq x y z
N MET A 1 -78.42 -87.33 56.63
CA MET A 1 -77.21 -87.37 55.76
C MET A 1 -77.08 -86.08 54.96
N ILE A 2 -78.09 -85.65 54.19
CA ILE A 2 -78.06 -84.43 53.35
C ILE A 2 -77.70 -83.14 54.12
N ALA A 3 -78.20 -82.95 55.35
CA ALA A 3 -77.91 -81.75 56.14
C ALA A 3 -76.42 -81.62 56.53
N ILE A 4 -75.74 -82.74 56.81
CA ILE A 4 -74.31 -82.75 57.15
C ILE A 4 -73.46 -82.45 55.91
N GLU A 5 -73.90 -82.92 54.74
CA GLU A 5 -73.25 -82.70 53.45
C GLU A 5 -73.31 -81.21 53.05
N ILE A 6 -74.44 -80.55 53.27
CA ILE A 6 -74.60 -79.10 53.03
C ILE A 6 -73.70 -78.28 53.96
N ILE A 7 -73.58 -78.67 55.24
CA ILE A 7 -72.71 -77.97 56.21
C ILE A 7 -71.24 -78.08 55.80
N MET A 8 -70.78 -79.26 55.35
CA MET A 8 -69.41 -79.45 54.87
C MET A 8 -69.11 -78.65 53.61
N LEU A 9 -70.09 -78.53 52.71
CA LEU A 9 -69.97 -77.72 51.49
C LEU A 9 -69.83 -76.22 51.81
N ILE A 10 -70.60 -75.70 52.78
CA ILE A 10 -70.51 -74.29 53.20
C ILE A 10 -69.16 -74.00 53.88
N ILE A 11 -68.66 -74.91 54.72
CA ILE A 11 -67.34 -74.79 55.36
C ILE A 11 -66.22 -74.79 54.30
N GLY A 12 -66.33 -75.64 53.28
CA GLY A 12 -65.39 -75.68 52.16
C GLY A 12 -65.35 -74.35 51.38
N ILE A 13 -66.51 -73.77 51.08
CA ILE A 13 -66.58 -72.46 50.40
C ILE A 13 -66.01 -71.35 51.28
N ALA A 14 -66.30 -71.37 52.58
CA ALA A 14 -65.75 -70.40 53.53
C ALA A 14 -64.22 -70.50 53.65
N ALA A 15 -63.66 -71.71 53.63
CA ALA A 15 -62.22 -71.93 53.63
C ALA A 15 -61.53 -71.38 52.38
N VAL A 16 -62.13 -71.55 51.20
CA VAL A 16 -61.59 -70.99 49.94
C VAL A 16 -61.58 -69.46 49.95
N ILE A 17 -62.65 -68.84 50.44
CA ILE A 17 -62.74 -67.37 50.58
C ILE A 17 -61.70 -66.87 51.61
N ALA A 18 -61.53 -67.59 52.72
CA ALA A 18 -60.51 -67.28 53.71
C ALA A 18 -59.09 -67.43 53.15
N SER A 19 -58.81 -68.43 52.31
CA SER A 19 -57.52 -68.61 51.64
C SER A 19 -57.19 -67.49 50.65
N PHE A 20 -58.19 -66.92 49.99
CA PHE A 20 -58.01 -65.71 49.17
C PHE A 20 -57.66 -64.50 50.03
N ARG A 21 -58.31 -64.32 51.19
CA ARG A 21 -58.00 -63.22 52.11
C ARG A 21 -56.61 -63.36 52.74
N LEU A 22 -56.19 -64.59 53.03
CA LEU A 22 -54.87 -64.87 53.62
C LEU A 22 -53.73 -64.85 52.59
N SER A 23 -54.01 -65.06 51.30
CA SER A 23 -52.99 -64.93 50.23
C SER A 23 -52.63 -63.47 49.90
N ASP A 24 -53.49 -62.51 50.22
CA ASP A 24 -53.18 -61.07 50.10
C ASP A 24 -52.39 -60.54 51.30
N GLU A 25 -52.32 -61.29 52.40
CA GLU A 25 -51.42 -61.00 53.52
C GLU A 25 -50.17 -61.86 53.38
N LYS A 26 -49.45 -61.65 52.26
CA LYS A 26 -48.03 -61.98 52.23
C LYS A 26 -47.37 -61.16 53.32
N GLU A 27 -46.74 -61.88 54.24
CA GLU A 27 -45.72 -61.39 55.16
C GLU A 27 -44.99 -60.20 54.55
N THR A 28 -45.25 -59.05 55.13
CA THR A 28 -44.37 -57.91 55.02
C THR A 28 -43.09 -58.23 55.78
N ASP A 29 -42.24 -59.07 55.21
CA ASP A 29 -40.81 -58.94 55.43
C ASP A 29 -40.38 -57.67 54.68
N ASN A 30 -40.75 -56.54 55.28
CA ASN A 30 -40.13 -55.26 55.00
C ASN A 30 -38.68 -55.33 55.53
N THR A 31 -37.83 -56.11 54.86
CA THR A 31 -36.48 -55.61 54.56
C THR A 31 -36.63 -54.59 53.42
N LYS A 32 -37.44 -53.55 53.67
CA LYS A 32 -37.18 -52.27 53.04
C LYS A 32 -35.81 -51.90 53.55
N SER A 33 -34.79 -52.14 52.74
CA SER A 33 -33.62 -51.27 52.74
C SER A 33 -34.20 -49.87 52.56
N ASN A 34 -34.47 -49.18 53.67
CA ASN A 34 -34.49 -47.74 53.71
C ASN A 34 -33.06 -47.35 53.35
N ILE A 35 -32.80 -47.34 52.04
CA ILE A 35 -31.77 -46.48 51.52
C ILE A 35 -32.33 -45.10 51.84
N ASP A 36 -31.75 -44.45 52.85
CA ASP A 36 -32.10 -43.07 53.18
C ASP A 36 -32.00 -42.28 51.87
N ALA A 37 -33.12 -41.70 51.44
CA ALA A 37 -33.17 -40.93 50.21
C ALA A 37 -32.09 -39.84 50.19
N GLU A 38 -31.71 -39.38 51.39
CA GLU A 38 -30.65 -38.40 51.66
C GLU A 38 -29.24 -38.95 51.40
N GLU A 39 -28.94 -40.21 51.74
CA GLU A 39 -27.65 -40.86 51.42
C GLU A 39 -27.51 -41.16 49.92
N LEU A 40 -28.64 -41.49 49.26
CA LEU A 40 -28.67 -41.68 47.81
C LEU A 40 -28.47 -40.35 47.07
N GLU A 41 -29.09 -39.27 47.56
CA GLU A 41 -28.97 -37.93 47.00
C GLU A 41 -27.54 -37.38 47.17
N GLU A 42 -26.88 -37.65 48.30
CA GLU A 42 -25.48 -37.29 48.55
C GLU A 42 -24.52 -38.00 47.57
N LYS A 43 -24.68 -39.32 47.39
CA LYS A 43 -23.87 -40.09 46.42
C LYS A 43 -24.09 -39.65 44.98
N ILE A 44 -25.32 -39.30 44.61
CA ILE A 44 -25.63 -38.75 43.29
C ILE A 44 -24.95 -37.39 43.11
N LYS A 45 -24.99 -36.53 44.14
CA LYS A 45 -24.36 -35.21 44.11
C LYS A 45 -22.84 -35.28 44.00
N ASP A 46 -22.22 -36.21 44.71
CA ASP A 46 -20.77 -36.44 44.62
C ASP A 46 -20.38 -37.04 43.27
N ALA A 47 -21.14 -37.99 42.73
CA ALA A 47 -20.91 -38.50 41.38
C ALA A 47 -21.07 -37.41 40.31
N VAL A 48 -22.05 -36.51 40.48
CA VAL A 48 -22.24 -35.36 39.58
C VAL A 48 -21.05 -34.40 39.68
N LYS A 49 -20.58 -34.07 40.89
CA LYS A 49 -19.39 -33.23 41.08
C LYS A 49 -18.14 -33.86 40.48
N GLU A 50 -17.93 -35.15 40.68
CA GLU A 50 -16.79 -35.87 40.10
C GLU A 50 -16.84 -35.82 38.56
N THR A 51 -18.02 -35.97 37.97
CA THR A 51 -18.18 -35.80 36.51
C THR A 51 -17.99 -34.36 36.06
N GLU A 52 -18.41 -33.37 36.85
CA GLU A 52 -18.22 -31.94 36.58
C GLU A 52 -16.72 -31.60 36.57
N ASP A 53 -16.00 -32.00 37.62
CA ASP A 53 -14.54 -31.80 37.74
C ASP A 53 -13.78 -32.52 36.63
N TYR A 54 -14.20 -33.73 36.26
CA TYR A 54 -13.63 -34.47 35.13
C TYR A 54 -13.84 -33.72 33.80
N ILE A 55 -15.05 -33.22 33.54
CA ILE A 55 -15.36 -32.47 32.32
C ILE A 55 -14.59 -31.16 32.28
N ILE A 56 -14.50 -30.43 33.39
CA ILE A 56 -13.74 -29.17 33.49
C ILE A 56 -12.26 -29.43 33.23
N THR A 57 -11.67 -30.41 33.91
CA THR A 57 -10.24 -30.74 33.73
C THR A 57 -9.95 -31.13 32.29
N LYS A 58 -10.80 -31.97 31.69
CA LYS A 58 -10.65 -32.39 30.29
C LYS A 58 -10.87 -31.25 29.31
N ALA A 59 -11.79 -30.33 29.61
CA ALA A 59 -12.02 -29.12 28.82
C ALA A 59 -10.79 -28.21 28.89
N ASP A 60 -10.22 -27.97 30.06
CA ASP A 60 -9.02 -27.16 30.26
C ASP A 60 -7.79 -27.75 29.56
N GLU A 61 -7.60 -29.08 29.64
CA GLU A 61 -6.54 -29.77 28.90
C GLU A 61 -6.71 -29.60 27.39
N LYS A 62 -7.92 -29.83 26.86
CA LYS A 62 -8.21 -29.67 25.44
C LYS A 62 -8.10 -28.22 24.99
N PHE A 63 -8.52 -27.29 25.83
CA PHE A 63 -8.42 -25.87 25.57
C PHE A 63 -6.96 -25.43 25.55
N SER A 64 -6.15 -25.89 26.51
CA SER A 64 -4.70 -25.65 26.54
C SER A 64 -4.01 -26.21 25.30
N GLN A 65 -4.37 -27.42 24.89
CA GLN A 65 -3.86 -28.04 23.67
C GLN A 65 -4.21 -27.21 22.42
N ILE A 66 -5.49 -26.87 22.23
CA ILE A 66 -5.96 -26.07 21.09
C ILE A 66 -5.36 -24.66 21.11
N SER A 67 -5.23 -24.05 22.28
CA SER A 67 -4.65 -22.73 22.45
C SER A 67 -3.18 -22.73 22.04
N ASN A 68 -2.40 -23.72 22.50
CA ASN A 68 -1.00 -23.87 22.11
C ASN A 68 -0.85 -24.12 20.61
N ASP A 69 -1.68 -24.98 20.01
CA ASP A 69 -1.66 -25.23 18.57
C ASP A 69 -2.00 -23.96 17.77
N LYS A 70 -2.98 -23.18 18.23
CA LYS A 70 -3.34 -21.88 17.62
C LYS A 70 -2.22 -20.85 17.77
N ILE A 71 -1.57 -20.77 18.92
CA ILE A 71 -0.43 -19.87 19.15
C ILE A 71 0.73 -20.27 18.24
N MET A 72 1.00 -21.57 18.09
CA MET A 72 2.05 -22.06 17.20
C MET A 72 1.75 -21.69 15.74
N GLY A 73 0.55 -22.03 15.23
CA GLY A 73 0.16 -21.70 13.86
C GLY A 73 0.09 -20.19 13.61
N PHE A 74 -0.37 -19.40 14.59
CA PHE A 74 -0.36 -17.95 14.51
C PHE A 74 1.07 -17.41 14.46
N ASN A 75 1.98 -17.91 15.30
CA ASN A 75 3.37 -17.47 15.31
C ASN A 75 4.09 -17.82 14.00
N GLU A 76 3.87 -19.01 13.47
CA GLU A 76 4.44 -19.45 12.19
C GLU A 76 3.93 -18.59 11.03
N TYR A 77 2.62 -18.36 10.94
CA TYR A 77 2.04 -17.47 9.93
C TYR A 77 2.52 -16.01 10.09
N SER A 78 2.53 -15.51 11.32
CA SER A 78 2.98 -14.16 11.64
C SER A 78 4.44 -13.96 11.23
N LYS A 79 5.29 -14.96 11.48
CA LYS A 79 6.69 -14.94 11.04
C LYS A 79 6.82 -14.86 9.52
N GLU A 80 6.07 -15.67 8.77
CA GLU A 80 6.09 -15.60 7.30
C GLU A 80 5.67 -14.21 6.78
N VAL A 81 4.65 -13.61 7.40
CA VAL A 81 4.21 -12.25 7.06
C VAL A 81 5.27 -11.23 7.42
N PHE A 82 5.90 -11.32 8.59
CA PHE A 82 6.98 -10.42 8.99
C PHE A 82 8.19 -10.53 8.07
N ASP A 83 8.62 -11.73 7.71
CA ASP A 83 9.73 -11.94 6.77
C ASP A 83 9.44 -11.29 5.40
N LYS A 84 8.19 -11.36 4.93
CA LYS A 84 7.75 -10.67 3.70
C LYS A 84 7.74 -9.16 3.86
N ILE A 85 7.31 -8.63 5.02
CA ILE A 85 7.32 -7.19 5.30
C ILE A 85 8.76 -6.68 5.34
N GLU A 86 9.66 -7.39 6.02
CA GLU A 86 11.07 -7.05 6.11
C GLU A 86 11.70 -7.03 4.72
N LYS A 87 11.51 -8.08 3.93
CA LYS A 87 12.00 -8.14 2.55
C LYS A 87 11.46 -7.00 1.69
N ASN A 88 10.14 -6.74 1.73
CA ASN A 88 9.54 -5.65 0.96
C ASN A 88 10.07 -4.28 1.40
N HIS A 89 10.31 -4.11 2.70
CA HIS A 89 10.88 -2.89 3.25
C HIS A 89 12.33 -2.69 2.79
N GLU A 90 13.16 -3.74 2.85
CA GLU A 90 14.52 -3.74 2.32
C GLU A 90 14.55 -3.39 0.84
N GLU A 91 13.69 -4.02 0.02
CA GLU A 91 13.58 -3.71 -1.41
C GLU A 91 13.14 -2.26 -1.66
N THR A 92 12.20 -1.75 -0.86
CA THR A 92 11.73 -0.36 -0.99
C THR A 92 12.82 0.65 -0.62
N VAL A 93 13.53 0.42 0.49
CA VAL A 93 14.66 1.25 0.90
C VAL A 93 15.80 1.17 -0.12
N PHE A 94 16.07 -0.01 -0.65
CA PHE A 94 17.05 -0.21 -1.71
C PHE A 94 16.68 0.58 -2.98
N LEU A 95 15.42 0.51 -3.42
CA LEU A 95 14.94 1.29 -4.56
C LEU A 95 15.06 2.80 -4.32
N TYR A 96 14.73 3.27 -3.13
CA TYR A 96 14.90 4.68 -2.74
C TYR A 96 16.38 5.10 -2.80
N ASN A 97 17.28 4.27 -2.26
CA ASN A 97 18.71 4.52 -2.29
C ASN A 97 19.25 4.52 -3.73
N MET A 98 18.88 3.55 -4.55
CA MET A 98 19.26 3.50 -5.97
C MET A 98 18.73 4.70 -6.75
N LEU A 99 17.48 5.11 -6.51
CA LEU A 99 16.88 6.26 -7.16
C LEU A 99 17.65 7.54 -6.80
N THR A 100 17.96 7.72 -5.51
CA THR A 100 18.76 8.83 -5.00
C THR A 100 20.18 8.82 -5.58
N GLU A 101 20.79 7.65 -5.71
CA GLU A 101 22.11 7.49 -6.32
C GLU A 101 22.07 7.85 -7.81
N LYS A 102 21.04 7.40 -8.54
CA LYS A 102 20.84 7.76 -9.95
C LYS A 102 20.54 9.23 -10.16
N GLU A 103 19.79 9.86 -9.26
CA GLU A 103 19.59 11.31 -9.28
C GLU A 103 20.94 12.04 -9.16
N LYS A 104 21.80 11.62 -8.23
CA LYS A 104 23.16 12.17 -8.10
C LYS A 104 24.02 11.91 -9.34
N GLU A 105 23.94 10.74 -9.95
CA GLU A 105 24.65 10.43 -11.21
C GLU A 105 24.18 11.36 -12.33
N ILE A 106 22.88 11.56 -12.48
CA ILE A 106 22.30 12.47 -13.48
C ILE A 106 22.75 13.90 -13.21
N GLN A 107 22.72 14.36 -11.96
CA GLN A 107 23.18 15.71 -11.61
C GLN A 107 24.66 15.91 -11.97
N LYS A 108 25.52 14.93 -11.70
CA LYS A 108 26.93 14.97 -12.11
C LYS A 108 27.10 15.00 -13.63
N LEU A 109 26.30 14.23 -14.36
CA LEU A 109 26.31 14.22 -15.82
C LEU A 109 25.86 15.58 -16.39
N VAL A 110 24.82 16.18 -15.82
CA VAL A 110 24.37 17.53 -16.22
C VAL A 110 25.50 18.54 -15.99
N HIS A 111 26.15 18.53 -14.83
CA HIS A 111 27.28 19.42 -14.56
C HIS A 111 28.47 19.20 -15.51
N SER A 112 28.79 17.95 -15.87
CA SER A 112 29.87 17.69 -16.83
C SER A 112 29.51 18.15 -18.23
N VAL A 113 28.26 17.93 -18.67
CA VAL A 113 27.73 18.45 -19.94
C VAL A 113 27.77 19.97 -19.98
N ASP A 114 27.33 20.66 -18.92
CA ASP A 114 27.39 22.12 -18.83
C ASP A 114 28.82 22.63 -18.92
N THR A 115 29.76 21.96 -18.25
CA THR A 115 31.19 22.31 -18.28
C THR A 115 31.79 22.11 -19.68
N THR A 116 31.47 21.00 -20.34
CA THR A 116 31.90 20.73 -21.72
C THR A 116 31.28 21.72 -22.69
N ASN A 117 29.99 22.05 -22.56
CA ASN A 117 29.31 23.03 -23.40
C ASN A 117 29.90 24.43 -23.21
N ALA A 118 30.21 24.83 -21.97
CA ALA A 118 30.92 26.07 -21.69
C ALA A 118 32.32 26.08 -22.35
N GLY A 119 33.06 24.98 -22.29
CA GLY A 119 34.35 24.83 -22.96
C GLY A 119 34.25 24.93 -24.49
N LEU A 120 33.26 24.27 -25.10
CA LEU A 120 32.99 24.35 -26.53
C LEU A 120 32.60 25.76 -26.97
N ARG A 121 31.81 26.47 -26.15
CA ARG A 121 31.49 27.88 -26.41
C ARG A 121 32.71 28.78 -26.33
N ASP A 122 33.60 28.56 -25.37
CA ASP A 122 34.85 29.32 -25.25
C ASP A 122 35.83 29.01 -26.40
N GLU A 123 35.94 27.75 -26.81
CA GLU A 123 36.74 27.34 -27.97
C GLU A 123 36.14 27.87 -29.29
N ALA A 124 34.82 27.82 -29.45
CA ALA A 124 34.13 28.45 -30.56
C ALA A 124 34.39 29.96 -30.59
N ALA A 125 34.28 30.66 -29.45
CA ALA A 125 34.57 32.10 -29.39
C ALA A 125 36.03 32.43 -29.77
N LYS A 126 37.00 31.63 -29.31
CA LYS A 126 38.42 31.77 -29.66
C LYS A 126 38.67 31.51 -31.14
N THR A 127 38.10 30.46 -31.71
CA THR A 127 38.22 30.16 -33.14
C THR A 127 37.57 31.24 -34.00
N TYR A 128 36.41 31.76 -33.62
CA TYR A 128 35.80 32.92 -34.29
C TYR A 128 36.67 34.17 -34.24
N GLN A 129 37.32 34.46 -33.09
CA GLN A 129 38.26 35.57 -32.99
C GLN A 129 39.51 35.37 -33.84
N GLU A 130 40.05 34.15 -33.87
CA GLU A 130 41.22 33.81 -34.67
C GLU A 130 40.92 33.91 -36.17
N VAL A 131 39.79 33.37 -36.63
CA VAL A 131 39.32 33.51 -38.01
C VAL A 131 39.12 34.99 -38.37
N LYS A 132 38.51 35.78 -37.48
CA LYS A 132 38.34 37.23 -37.69
C LYS A 132 39.68 37.97 -37.81
N LYS A 133 40.67 37.58 -37.02
CA LYS A 133 42.02 38.16 -37.07
C LYS A 133 42.74 37.78 -38.37
N GLN A 134 42.64 36.53 -38.80
CA GLN A 134 43.20 36.08 -40.07
C GLN A 134 42.54 36.79 -41.26
N LEU A 135 41.21 37.01 -41.22
CA LEU A 135 40.49 37.80 -42.22
C LEU A 135 40.97 39.26 -42.25
N SER A 136 41.22 39.91 -41.11
CA SER A 136 41.76 41.27 -41.09
C SER A 136 43.18 41.36 -41.64
N ASP A 137 44.01 40.35 -41.39
CA ASP A 137 45.38 40.29 -41.90
C ASP A 137 45.39 40.05 -43.42
N VAL A 138 44.47 39.22 -43.92
CA VAL A 138 44.27 38.99 -45.36
C VAL A 138 43.70 40.24 -46.04
N ASP A 139 42.72 40.93 -45.46
CA ASP A 139 42.18 42.19 -46.03
C ASP A 139 43.27 43.27 -46.10
N SER A 140 44.14 43.32 -45.09
CA SER A 140 45.31 44.21 -45.07
C SER A 140 46.35 43.84 -46.13
N ALA A 141 46.51 42.56 -46.45
CA ALA A 141 47.40 42.08 -47.52
C ALA A 141 46.80 42.36 -48.92
N ILE A 142 45.49 42.18 -49.10
CA ILE A 142 44.79 42.53 -50.35
C ILE A 142 44.90 44.02 -50.62
N ARG A 143 44.71 44.89 -49.61
CA ARG A 143 44.92 46.34 -49.76
C ARG A 143 46.35 46.70 -50.13
N GLN A 144 47.35 45.96 -49.66
CA GLN A 144 48.75 46.18 -50.04
C GLN A 144 49.01 45.77 -51.50
N ILE A 145 48.41 44.67 -51.96
CA ILE A 145 48.48 44.22 -53.36
C ILE A 145 47.74 45.20 -54.30
N GLU A 146 46.60 45.74 -53.86
CA GLU A 146 45.86 46.75 -54.63
C GLU A 146 46.62 48.08 -54.74
N VAL A 147 47.41 48.46 -53.74
CA VAL A 147 48.30 49.63 -53.81
C VAL A 147 49.51 49.39 -54.73
N GLU A 148 49.95 48.15 -54.94
CA GLU A 148 51.07 47.81 -55.83
C GLU A 148 50.66 47.77 -57.33
N ASN A 149 49.38 47.58 -57.64
CA ASN A 149 48.88 47.51 -59.02
C ASN A 149 48.44 48.87 -59.63
N VAL A 150 48.50 50.00 -58.91
CA VAL A 150 48.12 51.34 -59.44
C VAL A 150 49.30 52.06 -60.11
N ARG A 151 50.22 51.34 -60.75
CA ARG A 151 51.29 51.97 -61.53
C ARG A 151 51.56 51.28 -62.87
N ASN A 152 50.49 51.02 -63.62
CA ASN A 152 50.60 50.97 -65.08
C ASN A 152 49.27 51.28 -65.76
N THR A 153 49.33 52.17 -66.76
CA THR A 153 48.29 52.59 -67.71
C THR A 153 47.04 53.24 -67.10
N GLY A 154 46.71 54.53 -67.28
CA GLY A 154 46.81 55.35 -68.48
C GLY A 154 45.47 55.36 -69.22
N GLU A 155 44.60 56.32 -68.85
CA GLU A 155 43.45 56.89 -69.61
C GLU A 155 42.29 55.94 -70.01
N ASP A 156 41.14 56.02 -69.33
CA ASP A 156 39.90 56.66 -69.84
C ASP A 156 38.58 56.23 -69.14
N GLU A 157 37.82 57.26 -68.80
CA GLU A 157 36.36 57.43 -68.65
C GLU A 157 35.43 56.51 -67.80
N LYS A 158 34.79 57.19 -66.83
CA LYS A 158 33.35 57.19 -66.48
C LYS A 158 32.70 55.89 -65.99
N SER A 159 32.46 55.82 -64.68
CA SER A 159 31.11 56.01 -64.11
C SER A 159 31.18 56.01 -62.58
N ASN A 160 30.95 57.17 -61.98
CA ASN A 160 30.59 57.28 -60.57
C ASN A 160 29.12 56.88 -60.37
N GLU A 161 28.81 56.53 -59.12
CA GLU A 161 27.48 56.38 -58.52
C GLU A 161 26.88 54.96 -58.52
N ALA A 162 27.29 54.17 -57.51
CA ALA A 162 26.42 53.21 -56.83
C ALA A 162 26.97 52.97 -55.41
N PHE A 163 27.01 54.03 -54.61
CA PHE A 163 27.13 53.93 -53.16
C PHE A 163 25.70 53.91 -52.60
N SER A 164 25.11 52.74 -52.42
CA SER A 164 23.94 52.54 -51.55
C SER A 164 23.63 51.05 -51.36
N SER A 165 23.56 50.67 -50.08
CA SER A 165 22.62 49.68 -49.50
C SER A 165 22.65 48.25 -50.03
N VAL A 166 23.42 47.38 -49.37
CA VAL A 166 22.95 46.07 -48.90
C VAL A 166 23.74 45.71 -47.63
N LEU A 167 23.27 46.20 -46.48
CA LEU A 167 23.47 45.52 -45.21
C LEU A 167 22.06 45.28 -44.71
N ASP A 168 21.57 44.06 -44.90
CA ASP A 168 20.28 43.63 -44.38
C ASP A 168 20.38 43.54 -42.85
N ASP A 169 19.66 44.44 -42.18
CA ASP A 169 19.53 44.60 -40.73
C ASP A 169 18.77 43.42 -40.04
N ASP A 170 18.76 42.23 -40.63
CA ASP A 170 17.95 41.10 -40.15
C ASP A 170 18.73 40.02 -39.39
N GLU A 171 20.07 40.06 -39.38
CA GLU A 171 20.88 39.05 -38.66
C GLU A 171 21.36 39.49 -37.27
N ALA A 172 21.13 40.75 -36.87
CA ALA A 172 21.46 41.24 -35.52
C ALA A 172 20.35 40.99 -34.48
N LYS A 173 19.14 40.58 -34.91
CA LYS A 173 18.02 40.29 -34.00
C LYS A 173 17.93 38.84 -33.54
N ALA A 174 18.48 37.88 -34.30
CA ALA A 174 18.41 36.47 -33.97
C ALA A 174 19.35 36.04 -32.82
N ILE A 175 20.36 36.84 -32.49
CA ILE A 175 21.37 36.51 -31.47
C ILE A 175 21.02 37.12 -30.10
N ALA A 176 20.10 38.09 -30.04
CA ALA A 176 19.65 38.69 -28.78
C ALA A 176 18.56 37.87 -28.05
N GLU A 177 17.81 37.01 -28.76
CA GLU A 177 16.67 36.27 -28.19
C GLU A 177 17.06 34.95 -27.49
N ILE A 178 18.35 34.59 -27.46
CA ILE A 178 18.84 33.38 -26.77
C ILE A 178 19.49 33.70 -25.41
N THR A 179 19.48 34.97 -24.96
CA THR A 179 20.12 35.39 -23.70
C THR A 179 19.14 35.96 -22.67
N GLU A 180 17.92 35.43 -22.60
CA GLU A 180 16.95 35.76 -21.53
C GLU A 180 16.28 34.50 -20.93
N THR A 181 17.03 33.44 -20.67
CA THR A 181 16.59 32.41 -19.69
C THR A 181 17.80 31.80 -18.98
N SER A 182 18.55 32.63 -18.27
CA SER A 182 19.47 32.20 -17.21
C SER A 182 19.79 33.41 -16.36
N ASP A 183 18.90 33.72 -15.41
CA ASP A 183 19.33 34.37 -14.18
C ASP A 183 18.86 33.51 -13.02
N GLY A 184 19.84 33.05 -12.24
CA GLY A 184 19.68 32.09 -11.18
C GLY A 184 19.08 32.74 -9.95
N GLY A 185 18.11 32.06 -9.34
CA GLY A 185 17.70 32.34 -7.98
C GLY A 185 18.81 31.98 -7.00
N TYR A 186 19.28 32.98 -6.25
CA TYR A 186 19.81 32.77 -4.91
C TYR A 186 18.85 33.46 -3.93
N SER A 187 18.07 32.65 -3.21
CA SER A 187 17.48 33.06 -1.93
C SER A 187 17.96 32.07 -0.88
N GLU A 188 18.80 32.57 0.01
CA GLU A 188 19.23 31.91 1.23
C GLU A 188 18.05 31.67 2.17
N GLU A 189 18.14 30.53 2.83
CA GLU A 189 17.69 30.24 4.19
C GLU A 189 16.19 30.35 4.53
N GLU A 190 15.56 29.18 4.73
CA GLU A 190 14.72 29.01 5.91
C GLU A 190 14.80 27.58 6.46
N ASN A 191 15.41 27.48 7.63
CA ASN A 191 15.35 26.34 8.55
C ASN A 191 13.89 26.16 9.01
N THR A 192 13.23 25.05 8.68
CA THR A 192 12.08 24.61 9.48
C THR A 192 12.13 23.11 9.76
N TYR A 193 12.34 22.85 11.04
CA TYR A 193 12.08 21.60 11.74
C TYR A 193 10.59 21.27 11.57
N TYR A 194 10.24 20.18 10.89
CA TYR A 194 8.83 19.78 10.78
C TYR A 194 8.39 19.01 12.02
N ASP A 195 7.76 19.80 12.90
CA ASP A 195 6.77 19.44 13.90
C ASP A 195 5.64 18.59 13.29
N GLY A 196 5.34 17.48 13.96
CA GLY A 196 4.30 16.54 13.59
C GLY A 196 2.93 17.05 14.00
N ASN A 197 2.26 17.82 13.14
CA ASN A 197 0.80 17.84 13.02
C ASN A 197 0.34 18.80 11.92
N LYS A 198 0.16 18.27 10.69
CA LYS A 198 -0.83 18.82 9.76
C LYS A 198 -1.70 17.69 9.25
N ARG A 199 -2.94 17.67 9.76
CA ARG A 199 -4.03 16.88 9.19
C ARG A 199 -4.26 17.36 7.75
N ASN A 200 -4.24 16.42 6.82
CA ASN A 200 -4.43 16.62 5.39
C ASN A 200 -5.90 16.96 5.07
N ASP A 201 -6.26 18.24 4.99
CA ASP A 201 -7.58 18.67 4.51
C ASP A 201 -7.79 18.39 3.00
N ASN A 202 -6.74 18.08 2.26
CA ASN A 202 -6.82 17.74 0.82
C ASN A 202 -7.25 16.29 0.51
N SER A 203 -7.15 15.37 1.47
CA SER A 203 -7.54 13.97 1.27
C SER A 203 -9.06 13.80 1.16
N SER A 204 -9.82 14.59 1.93
CA SER A 204 -11.29 14.56 1.90
C SER A 204 -11.88 15.01 0.56
N ASN A 205 -11.24 15.98 -0.10
CA ASN A 205 -11.70 16.48 -1.40
C ASN A 205 -11.50 15.43 -2.49
N SER A 206 -10.33 14.78 -2.50
CA SER A 206 -9.98 13.70 -3.44
C SER A 206 -10.97 12.53 -3.38
N ASN A 207 -11.39 12.14 -2.17
CA ASN A 207 -12.39 11.08 -1.98
C ASN A 207 -13.78 11.45 -2.52
N SER A 208 -14.19 12.71 -2.36
CA SER A 208 -15.47 13.19 -2.90
C SER A 208 -15.48 13.23 -4.43
N GLU A 209 -14.34 13.57 -5.03
CA GLU A 209 -14.16 13.60 -6.49
C GLU A 209 -14.19 12.20 -7.09
N ILE A 210 -13.53 11.22 -6.45
CA ILE A 210 -13.60 9.79 -6.82
C ILE A 210 -15.06 9.32 -6.89
N ILE A 211 -15.86 9.64 -5.88
CA ILE A 211 -17.27 9.24 -5.81
C ILE A 211 -18.09 9.94 -6.90
N ALA A 212 -17.85 11.24 -7.16
CA ALA A 212 -18.56 11.98 -8.18
C ALA A 212 -18.29 11.44 -9.60
N LEU A 213 -17.05 11.08 -9.90
CA LEU A 213 -16.67 10.47 -11.19
C LEU A 213 -17.25 9.05 -11.34
N TYR A 214 -17.27 8.27 -10.26
CA TYR A 214 -17.89 6.95 -10.25
C TYR A 214 -19.41 7.02 -10.50
N LYS A 215 -20.11 7.99 -9.88
CA LYS A 215 -21.55 8.22 -10.15
C LYS A 215 -21.84 8.64 -11.59
N LYS A 216 -20.88 9.26 -12.28
CA LYS A 216 -20.97 9.58 -13.71
C LYS A 216 -20.74 8.36 -14.62
N GLY A 217 -20.48 7.18 -14.06
CA GLY A 217 -20.27 5.93 -14.79
C GLY A 217 -18.85 5.73 -15.32
N ILE A 218 -17.89 6.54 -14.87
CA ILE A 218 -16.49 6.43 -15.28
C ILE A 218 -15.86 5.21 -14.61
N SER A 219 -15.04 4.47 -15.35
CA SER A 219 -14.42 3.26 -14.83
C SER A 219 -13.36 3.55 -13.76
N ILE A 220 -13.17 2.63 -12.80
CA ILE A 220 -12.16 2.73 -11.72
C ILE A 220 -10.76 2.97 -12.30
N LEU A 221 -10.45 2.35 -13.44
CA LEU A 221 -9.18 2.51 -14.15
C LEU A 221 -9.00 3.93 -14.70
N GLU A 222 -10.04 4.51 -15.30
CA GLU A 222 -10.00 5.88 -15.82
C GLU A 222 -9.93 6.91 -14.71
N ILE A 223 -10.65 6.70 -13.59
CA ILE A 223 -10.58 7.56 -12.40
C ILE A 223 -9.15 7.56 -11.83
N SER A 224 -8.53 6.39 -11.72
CA SER A 224 -7.14 6.24 -11.29
C SER A 224 -6.16 7.02 -12.19
N LYS A 225 -6.37 7.00 -13.51
CA LYS A 225 -5.56 7.77 -14.45
C LYS A 225 -5.81 9.27 -14.39
N MET A 226 -7.07 9.70 -14.26
CA MET A 226 -7.43 11.12 -14.21
C MET A 226 -6.91 11.81 -12.95
N LEU A 227 -6.98 11.12 -11.81
CA LEU A 227 -6.58 11.68 -10.51
C LEU A 227 -5.14 11.35 -10.13
N SER A 228 -4.43 10.54 -10.92
CA SER A 228 -3.10 10.01 -10.58
C SER A 228 -3.07 9.28 -9.22
N ILE A 229 -4.17 8.59 -8.89
CA ILE A 229 -4.36 7.83 -7.64
C ILE A 229 -4.31 6.34 -7.95
N GLY A 230 -3.81 5.52 -7.02
CA GLY A 230 -3.73 4.07 -7.20
C GLY A 230 -5.09 3.41 -7.41
N GLN A 231 -5.18 2.44 -8.31
CA GLN A 231 -6.43 1.73 -8.63
C GLN A 231 -7.07 1.06 -7.40
N GLY A 232 -6.24 0.59 -6.46
CA GLY A 232 -6.70 0.00 -5.20
C GLY A 232 -7.31 1.03 -4.24
N GLU A 233 -6.81 2.26 -4.22
CA GLU A 233 -7.33 3.35 -3.38
C GLU A 233 -8.66 3.85 -3.91
N VAL A 234 -8.77 4.04 -5.23
CA VAL A 234 -10.05 4.36 -5.90
C VAL A 234 -11.09 3.28 -5.61
N LYS A 235 -10.70 2.00 -5.71
CA LYS A 235 -11.59 0.87 -5.41
C LYS A 235 -12.04 0.85 -3.96
N LEU A 236 -11.12 1.07 -3.01
CA LEU A 236 -11.44 1.12 -1.58
C LEU A 236 -12.48 2.22 -1.26
N VAL A 237 -12.31 3.42 -1.83
CA VAL A 237 -13.25 4.54 -1.64
C VAL A 237 -14.62 4.22 -2.22
N VAL A 238 -14.68 3.60 -3.40
CA VAL A 238 -15.94 3.17 -4.04
C VAL A 238 -16.63 2.05 -3.25
N ASP A 239 -15.87 1.06 -2.77
CA ASP A 239 -16.39 -0.05 -1.99
C ASP A 239 -16.97 0.43 -0.64
N LEU A 240 -16.30 1.38 0.03
CA LEU A 240 -16.80 2.04 1.24
C LEU A 240 -18.04 2.90 1.00
N TYR A 241 -18.14 3.53 -0.17
CA TYR A 241 -19.34 4.29 -0.55
C TYR A 241 -20.54 3.38 -0.83
N ASN A 242 -20.33 2.26 -1.50
CA ASN A 242 -21.39 1.29 -1.82
C ASN A 242 -21.84 0.45 -0.60
N ALA A 243 -20.99 0.34 0.43
CA ALA A 243 -21.30 -0.36 1.67
C ALA A 243 -22.20 0.44 2.63
N ARG A 244 -22.57 1.68 2.27
CA ARG A 244 -23.34 2.62 3.09
C ARG A 244 -24.74 2.82 2.55
#